data_AF-C7R509-F1
#
_entry.id   AF-C7R509-F1
#
_cell.length_a   1.000
_cell.length_b   1.000
_cell.length_c   1.000
_cell.angle_alpha   90.00
_cell.angle_beta   90.00
_cell.angle_gamma   90.00
#
_symmetry.space_group_name_H-M   'P 1'
#
loop_
_entity.id
_entity.type
_entity.pdbx_description
1 polymer ?
#
loop_
_entity_poly.entity_id
_entity_poly.type
_entity_poly.pdbx_seq_one_letter_code
_entity_poly.pdbx_strand_id
1 'polypeptide(L)'
;MKRTVTALALGTAVVIFMMGCTVDRNNQPDNNGGIEVRIQEVPVDSWDGDESSLGAIVSDGVIVYTAAGSSSCPDLVESVTAGTDTVTLHIVDYPPNTACTMDYVPVRQEISRTDGKDFSSDIEVVIDHPRQP
;
A
#
# COMPACT_ATOMS: atom_id res chain seq x y z
N MET A 1 -73.94 12.33 -16.27
CA MET A 1 -72.53 12.76 -16.08
C MET A 1 -72.42 13.55 -14.77
N LYS A 2 -71.95 12.91 -13.70
CA LYS A 2 -71.55 13.55 -12.45
C LYS A 2 -70.34 12.77 -11.94
N ARG A 3 -69.16 13.38 -12.01
CA ARG A 3 -67.91 12.84 -11.46
C ARG A 3 -67.57 13.66 -10.22
N THR A 4 -67.72 13.05 -9.07
CA THR A 4 -67.17 13.50 -7.79
C THR A 4 -66.33 12.36 -7.26
N VAL A 5 -65.02 12.55 -7.18
CA VAL A 5 -64.15 11.73 -6.34
C VAL A 5 -63.22 12.67 -5.61
N THR A 6 -63.34 12.62 -4.29
CA THR A 6 -62.65 13.43 -3.29
C THR A 6 -61.66 12.55 -2.53
N ALA A 7 -60.67 13.21 -1.94
CA ALA A 7 -59.78 12.80 -0.84
C ALA A 7 -58.55 11.95 -1.22
N LEU A 8 -57.33 12.49 -1.10
CA LEU A 8 -56.55 12.75 0.13
C LEU A 8 -56.25 11.47 0.93
N ALA A 9 -55.02 10.96 0.79
CA ALA A 9 -54.36 10.17 1.81
C ALA A 9 -52.85 10.47 1.76
N LEU A 10 -52.40 11.23 2.77
CA LEU A 10 -51.00 11.44 3.11
C LEU A 10 -50.41 10.10 3.55
N GLY A 11 -49.37 9.63 2.86
CA GLY A 11 -48.59 8.46 3.24
C GLY A 11 -47.11 8.81 3.23
N THR A 12 -46.63 9.39 4.34
CA THR A 12 -45.21 9.68 4.55
C THR A 12 -44.49 8.37 4.89
N ALA A 13 -43.92 7.72 3.88
CA ALA A 13 -43.03 6.58 4.10
C ALA A 13 -41.63 7.11 4.43
N VAL A 14 -41.30 7.19 5.73
CA VAL A 14 -39.93 7.43 6.20
C VAL A 14 -39.17 6.11 6.06
N VAL A 15 -38.39 5.98 4.99
CA VAL A 15 -37.48 4.85 4.79
C VAL A 15 -36.19 5.17 5.55
N ILE A 16 -36.03 4.58 6.75
CA ILE A 16 -34.77 4.60 7.49
C ILE A 16 -33.84 3.60 6.81
N PHE A 17 -32.98 4.09 5.91
CA PHE A 17 -31.79 3.35 5.49
C PHE A 17 -30.81 3.36 6.66
N MET A 18 -30.63 2.19 7.29
CA MET A 18 -29.47 1.91 8.12
C MET A 18 -28.22 2.07 7.25
N MET A 19 -27.58 3.24 7.33
CA MET A 19 -26.20 3.42 6.92
C MET A 19 -25.34 2.59 7.87
N GLY A 20 -25.13 1.32 7.51
CA GLY A 20 -23.97 0.60 7.99
C GLY A 20 -22.73 1.38 7.56
N CYS A 21 -21.84 1.68 8.50
CA CYS A 21 -20.49 2.09 8.17
C CYS A 21 -19.83 0.90 7.46
N THR A 22 -19.98 0.81 6.14
CA THR A 22 -18.90 0.23 5.37
C THR A 22 -17.74 1.15 5.63
N VAL A 23 -16.72 0.66 6.32
CA VAL A 23 -15.41 1.27 6.22
C VAL A 23 -15.00 1.00 4.78
N ASP A 24 -15.42 1.89 3.91
CA ASP A 24 -15.01 1.90 2.52
C ASP A 24 -13.52 2.21 2.57
N ARG A 25 -12.68 1.17 2.56
CA ARG A 25 -11.27 1.30 2.23
C ARG A 25 -11.14 1.64 0.74
N ASN A 26 -11.86 2.65 0.25
CA ASN A 26 -11.44 3.43 -0.90
C ASN A 26 -10.38 4.41 -0.42
N ASN A 27 -9.25 3.85 0.03
CA ASN A 27 -7.98 4.39 -0.43
C ASN A 27 -7.68 3.62 -1.73
N GLN A 28 -8.53 3.84 -2.72
CA GLN A 28 -8.15 3.58 -4.10
C GLN A 28 -7.06 4.61 -4.37
N PRO A 29 -5.81 4.21 -4.69
CA PRO A 29 -4.84 5.17 -5.18
C PRO A 29 -5.48 5.90 -6.35
N ASP A 30 -5.27 7.21 -6.41
CA ASP A 30 -5.83 8.01 -7.48
C ASP A 30 -5.41 7.39 -8.82
N ASN A 31 -6.38 7.16 -9.70
CA ASN A 31 -6.13 6.58 -11.01
C ASN A 31 -5.76 7.68 -12.01
N ASN A 32 -4.79 8.52 -11.69
CA ASN A 32 -4.13 9.39 -12.67
C ASN A 32 -2.93 8.65 -13.29
N GLY A 33 -3.18 7.53 -13.97
CA GLY A 33 -2.18 6.91 -14.85
C GLY A 33 -0.91 6.39 -14.17
N GLY A 34 -0.94 6.15 -12.85
CA GLY A 34 0.17 5.52 -12.13
C GLY A 34 0.38 4.06 -12.56
N ILE A 35 1.61 3.58 -12.44
CA ILE A 35 1.93 2.17 -12.67
C ILE A 35 1.40 1.38 -11.47
N GLU A 36 0.47 0.45 -11.70
CA GLU A 36 0.04 -0.49 -10.66
C GLU A 36 1.13 -1.53 -10.37
N VAL A 37 1.32 -1.84 -9.08
CA VAL A 37 2.35 -2.80 -8.64
C VAL A 37 1.79 -3.86 -7.71
N ARG A 38 2.51 -4.98 -7.63
CA ARG A 38 2.35 -6.03 -6.64
C ARG A 38 3.58 -6.04 -5.75
N ILE A 39 3.36 -6.01 -4.44
CA ILE A 39 4.39 -6.19 -3.42
C ILE A 39 4.31 -7.65 -2.92
N GLN A 40 5.44 -8.34 -2.89
CA GLN A 40 5.54 -9.71 -2.40
C GLN A 40 6.73 -9.84 -1.46
N GLU A 41 6.50 -10.32 -0.24
CA GLU A 41 7.60 -10.75 0.62
C GLU A 41 8.19 -12.07 0.10
N VAL A 42 9.51 -12.12 0.02
CA VAL A 42 10.26 -13.29 -0.46
C VAL A 42 11.20 -13.81 0.62
N PRO A 43 11.41 -15.13 0.70
CA PRO A 43 12.30 -15.71 1.70
C PRO A 43 13.72 -15.16 1.59
N VAL A 44 14.31 -14.83 2.74
CA VAL A 44 15.74 -14.54 2.85
C VAL A 44 16.43 -15.85 3.22
N ASP A 45 17.12 -16.44 2.24
CA ASP A 45 17.80 -17.74 2.35
C ASP A 45 19.13 -17.66 3.11
N SER A 46 19.84 -16.55 2.96
CA SER A 46 21.00 -16.21 3.76
C SER A 46 21.21 -14.69 3.76
N TRP A 47 21.28 -14.10 4.94
CA TRP A 47 21.77 -12.73 5.14
C TRP A 47 23.00 -12.81 6.03
N ASP A 48 24.12 -12.34 5.52
CA ASP A 48 25.42 -12.28 6.21
C ASP A 48 25.54 -11.07 7.14
N GLY A 49 24.49 -10.23 7.22
CA GLY A 49 24.49 -9.00 8.00
C GLY A 49 25.20 -7.85 7.31
N ASP A 50 25.54 -7.97 6.02
CA ASP A 50 26.16 -6.88 5.27
C ASP A 50 25.14 -5.77 5.01
N GLU A 51 25.40 -4.58 5.55
CA GLU A 51 24.58 -3.39 5.34
C GLU A 51 24.61 -2.92 3.88
N SER A 52 25.61 -3.31 3.09
CA SER A 52 25.68 -3.00 1.65
C SER A 52 24.55 -3.65 0.85
N SER A 53 23.92 -4.68 1.40
CA SER A 53 22.77 -5.37 0.81
C SER A 53 21.43 -4.69 1.12
N LEU A 54 21.41 -3.67 1.98
CA LEU A 54 20.19 -2.96 2.37
C LEU A 54 19.85 -1.85 1.38
N GLY A 55 18.56 -1.55 1.27
CA GLY A 55 18.00 -0.56 0.36
C GLY A 55 17.22 -1.20 -0.78
N ALA A 56 17.01 -0.43 -1.84
CA ALA A 56 16.25 -0.85 -3.01
C ALA A 56 17.14 -0.88 -4.25
N ILE A 57 17.06 -1.97 -5.00
CA ILE A 57 17.76 -2.12 -6.29
C ILE A 57 16.78 -2.59 -7.36
N VAL A 58 17.03 -2.27 -8.61
CA VAL A 58 16.33 -2.90 -9.74
C VAL A 58 17.13 -4.11 -10.18
N SER A 59 16.52 -5.29 -10.14
CA SER A 59 17.10 -6.55 -10.63
C SER A 59 16.05 -7.28 -11.46
N ASP A 60 16.44 -7.76 -12.64
CA ASP A 60 15.58 -8.58 -13.51
C ASP A 60 14.19 -7.98 -13.78
N GLY A 61 14.12 -6.64 -13.91
CA GLY A 61 12.88 -5.92 -14.20
C GLY A 61 11.95 -5.70 -13.00
N VAL A 62 12.33 -6.16 -11.80
CA VAL A 62 11.63 -5.90 -10.54
C VAL A 62 12.45 -5.01 -9.62
N ILE A 63 11.79 -4.31 -8.70
CA ILE A 63 12.48 -3.64 -7.59
C ILE A 63 12.58 -4.63 -6.44
N VAL A 64 13.80 -4.88 -5.98
CA VAL A 64 14.07 -5.70 -4.79
C VAL A 64 14.41 -4.75 -3.66
N TYR A 65 13.53 -4.69 -2.67
CA TYR A 65 13.76 -4.00 -1.40
C TYR A 65 14.28 -4.99 -0.37
N THR A 66 15.43 -4.70 0.23
CA THR A 66 15.99 -5.47 1.35
C THR A 66 16.20 -4.52 2.52
N ALA A 67 15.69 -4.92 3.69
CA ALA A 67 15.84 -4.15 4.91
C ALA A 67 16.13 -5.07 6.10
N ALA A 68 16.54 -4.48 7.21
CA ALA A 68 16.72 -5.16 8.47
C ALA A 68 16.04 -4.36 9.57
N GLY A 69 15.09 -4.99 10.25
CA GLY A 69 14.28 -4.35 11.28
C GLY A 69 14.02 -5.27 12.46
N SER A 70 13.36 -4.74 13.49
CA SER A 70 12.87 -5.57 14.60
C SER A 70 11.90 -6.63 14.08
N SER A 71 11.97 -7.87 14.58
CA SER A 71 11.04 -8.93 14.16
C SER A 71 9.56 -8.62 14.44
N SER A 72 9.29 -7.71 15.39
CA SER A 72 7.94 -7.23 15.71
C SER A 72 7.58 -5.89 15.06
N CYS A 73 8.56 -5.19 14.50
CA CYS A 73 8.38 -3.95 13.74
C CYS A 73 9.29 -4.00 12.49
N PRO A 74 9.03 -4.92 11.56
CA PRO A 74 9.86 -5.08 10.37
C PRO A 74 9.75 -3.85 9.47
N ASP A 75 10.87 -3.46 8.87
CA ASP A 75 10.90 -2.38 7.89
C ASP A 75 10.34 -2.90 6.55
N LEU A 76 9.02 -2.81 6.37
CA LEU A 76 8.30 -3.32 5.20
C LEU A 76 7.76 -2.16 4.34
N VAL A 77 7.76 -2.35 3.03
CA VAL A 77 7.00 -1.53 2.08
C VAL A 77 5.50 -1.80 2.28
N GLU A 78 4.76 -0.77 2.67
CA GLU A 78 3.29 -0.80 2.80
C GLU A 78 2.60 -0.45 1.47
N SER A 79 3.14 0.55 0.78
CA SER A 79 2.58 1.04 -0.47
C SER A 79 3.66 1.60 -1.38
N VAL A 80 3.33 1.75 -2.66
CA VAL A 80 4.26 2.22 -3.68
C VAL A 80 3.56 3.25 -4.55
N THR A 81 4.22 4.38 -4.76
CA THR A 81 3.85 5.37 -5.77
C THR A 81 4.78 5.19 -6.95
N ALA A 82 4.30 4.60 -8.05
CA ALA A 82 5.13 4.30 -9.22
C ALA A 82 4.79 5.21 -10.41
N GLY A 83 5.79 5.99 -10.85
CA GLY A 83 5.79 6.78 -12.08
C GLY A 83 6.69 6.18 -13.16
N THR A 84 6.87 6.91 -14.27
CA THR A 84 7.71 6.48 -15.38
C THR A 84 9.20 6.48 -15.06
N ASP A 85 9.64 7.51 -14.33
CA ASP A 85 11.06 7.78 -14.07
C ASP A 85 11.44 7.63 -12.59
N THR A 86 10.45 7.65 -11.70
CA THR A 86 10.65 7.54 -10.25
C THR A 86 9.63 6.59 -9.64
N VAL A 87 10.08 5.75 -8.70
CA VAL A 87 9.24 4.92 -7.85
C VAL A 87 9.54 5.27 -6.40
N THR A 88 8.50 5.58 -5.63
CA THR A 88 8.62 5.82 -4.19
C THR A 88 8.07 4.62 -3.42
N LEU A 89 8.90 4.01 -2.58
CA LEU A 89 8.52 2.95 -1.65
C LEU A 89 8.16 3.59 -0.31
N HIS A 90 6.89 3.46 0.12
CA HIS A 90 6.45 3.98 1.41
C HIS A 90 6.54 2.87 2.45
N ILE A 91 7.37 3.10 3.46
CA ILE A 91 7.63 2.15 4.53
C ILE A 91 6.55 2.25 5.61
N VAL A 92 6.18 1.10 6.21
CA VAL A 92 5.21 1.01 7.31
C VAL A 92 5.54 2.01 8.43
N ASP A 93 4.54 2.80 8.82
CA ASP A 93 4.66 3.76 9.91
C ASP A 93 4.17 3.19 11.26
N TYR A 94 5.09 2.68 12.10
CA TYR A 94 4.76 2.16 13.44
C TYR A 94 4.58 3.26 14.49
N PRO A 95 3.44 3.45 15.19
CA PRO A 95 3.28 4.53 16.18
C PRO A 95 4.49 4.75 17.11
N PRO A 96 4.85 5.98 17.51
CA PRO A 96 6.12 6.30 18.20
C PRO A 96 6.35 5.57 19.54
N ASN A 97 5.32 4.96 20.12
CA ASN A 97 5.41 4.18 21.36
C ASN A 97 5.18 2.69 21.12
N THR A 98 5.33 2.22 19.87
CA THR A 98 5.24 0.79 19.54
C THR A 98 6.40 0.07 20.22
N ALA A 99 6.08 -0.92 21.04
CA ALA A 99 7.07 -1.75 21.70
C ALA A 99 7.61 -2.76 20.68
N CYS A 100 8.77 -2.44 20.11
CA CYS A 100 9.49 -3.34 19.22
C CYS A 100 10.46 -4.21 20.03
N THR A 101 10.58 -5.47 19.66
CA THR A 101 11.55 -6.42 20.18
C THR A 101 12.96 -6.05 19.73
N MET A 102 13.98 -6.49 20.48
CA MET A 102 15.38 -6.15 20.20
C MET A 102 16.04 -7.06 19.15
N ASP A 103 15.39 -8.15 18.76
CA ASP A 103 15.90 -9.05 17.74
C ASP A 103 15.67 -8.46 16.35
N TYR A 104 16.77 -8.27 15.63
CA TYR A 104 16.78 -7.81 14.25
C TYR A 104 16.74 -8.98 13.29
N VAL A 105 15.89 -8.87 12.27
CA VAL A 105 15.74 -9.86 11.21
C VAL A 105 15.77 -9.17 9.85
N PRO A 106 16.37 -9.81 8.83
CA PRO A 106 16.28 -9.33 7.47
C PRO A 106 14.88 -9.57 6.91
N VAL A 107 14.44 -8.66 6.06
CA VAL A 107 13.24 -8.79 5.25
C VAL A 107 13.59 -8.44 3.80
N ARG A 108 12.95 -9.14 2.86
CA ARG A 108 13.09 -8.86 1.43
C ARG A 108 11.71 -8.86 0.78
N GLN A 109 11.45 -7.82 0.00
CA GLN A 109 10.23 -7.68 -0.77
C GLN A 109 10.56 -7.41 -2.24
N GLU A 110 9.85 -8.08 -3.13
CA GLU A 110 9.86 -7.84 -4.56
C GLU A 110 8.64 -7.00 -4.95
N ILE A 111 8.89 -5.94 -5.71
CA ILE A 111 7.88 -5.06 -6.26
C ILE A 111 7.91 -5.22 -7.77
N SER A 112 6.80 -5.72 -8.32
CA SER A 112 6.61 -5.99 -9.76
C SER A 112 5.42 -5.24 -10.30
N ARG A 113 5.43 -4.89 -11.58
CA ARG A 113 4.29 -4.21 -12.22
C ARG A 113 3.18 -5.20 -12.54
N THR A 114 1.92 -4.82 -12.30
CA THR A 114 0.78 -5.70 -12.59
C THR A 114 0.49 -5.80 -14.09
N ASP A 115 0.96 -4.83 -14.88
CA ASP A 115 0.87 -4.83 -16.34
C ASP A 115 1.87 -5.78 -17.03
N GLY A 116 2.70 -6.48 -16.24
CA GLY A 116 3.67 -7.46 -16.72
C GLY A 116 4.87 -6.87 -17.46
N LYS A 117 5.07 -5.54 -17.37
CA LYS A 117 6.27 -4.89 -17.89
C LYS A 117 7.34 -4.79 -16.81
N ASP A 118 8.57 -4.62 -17.26
CA ASP A 118 9.72 -4.42 -16.39
C ASP A 118 9.84 -2.95 -15.95
N PHE A 119 10.44 -2.75 -14.77
CA PHE A 119 11.00 -1.45 -14.41
C PHE A 119 12.29 -1.20 -15.20
N SER A 120 12.54 0.07 -15.55
CA SER A 120 13.81 0.47 -16.16
C SER A 120 14.94 0.29 -15.14
N SER A 121 16.12 -0.14 -15.59
CA SER A 121 17.33 -0.15 -14.75
C SER A 121 17.76 1.24 -14.30
N ASP A 122 17.33 2.28 -15.01
CA ASP A 122 17.69 3.67 -14.76
C ASP A 122 16.64 4.42 -13.94
N ILE A 123 15.60 3.73 -13.47
CA ILE A 123 14.54 4.35 -12.67
C ILE A 123 15.09 4.80 -11.32
N GLU A 124 14.68 5.98 -10.87
CA GLU A 124 15.01 6.43 -9.53
C GLU A 124 14.10 5.72 -8.52
N VAL A 125 14.70 5.08 -7.51
CA VAL A 125 13.95 4.49 -6.41
C VAL A 125 14.18 5.32 -5.14
N VAL A 126 13.11 5.96 -4.67
CA VAL A 126 13.09 6.72 -3.44
C VAL A 126 12.48 5.85 -2.35
N ILE A 127 13.13 5.79 -1.20
CA ILE A 127 12.59 5.12 -0.02
C ILE A 127 12.10 6.21 0.93
N ASP A 128 10.82 6.22 1.20
CA ASP A 128 10.17 7.18 2.08
C ASP A 128 9.97 6.54 3.45
N HIS A 129 10.88 6.87 4.37
CA HIS A 129 10.77 6.51 5.77
C HIS A 129 10.03 7.61 6.52
N PRO A 130 8.82 7.35 7.05
CA PRO A 130 8.00 8.40 7.67
C PRO A 130 8.66 9.07 8.89
N ARG A 131 9.71 8.47 9.48
CA ARG A 131 10.36 8.95 10.72
C ARG A 131 11.89 8.75 10.82
N GLN A 132 12.62 8.52 9.73
CA GLN A 132 14.09 8.58 9.77
C GLN A 132 14.55 10.00 9.35
N PRO A 133 15.29 10.74 10.21
CA PRO A 133 15.84 12.05 9.86
C PRO A 133 17.01 11.98 8.89
#